data_AF-A0A4U6LFT7-F1
#
_entry.id   AF-A0A4U6LFT7-F1
#
_cell.length_a   1.000
_cell.length_b   1.000
_cell.length_c   1.000
_cell.angle_alpha   90.00
_cell.angle_beta   90.00
_cell.angle_gamma   90.00
#
_symmetry.space_group_name_H-M   'P 1'
#
loop_
_entity.id
_entity.type
_entity.pdbx_description
1 polymer ?
#
loop_
_entity_poly.entity_id
_entity_poly.type
_entity_poly.pdbx_seq_one_letter_code
_entity_poly.pdbx_strand_id
1 'polypeptide(L)'
;MQRERLQQQQQLYALVQEMNDALDNKRWRRLPGLHQQVMRVFHDYAAWETDAGALREVKSKMHAAFEALITRRTQRAEELKARMDQHQQNQEGMLAYSMVNLISEKA
;
A
#
# COMPACT_ATOMS: atom_id res chain seq x y z
N MET A 1 31.07 0.23 -13.09
CA MET A 1 30.60 -1.17 -13.19
C MET A 1 30.02 -1.70 -11.86
N GLN A 2 30.74 -2.45 -11.00
CA GLN A 2 30.11 -3.07 -9.80
C GLN A 2 29.58 -2.08 -8.75
N ARG A 3 30.27 -0.96 -8.51
CA ARG A 3 29.80 0.07 -7.56
C ARG A 3 28.53 0.78 -8.02
N GLU A 4 28.42 1.11 -9.30
CA GLU A 4 27.22 1.73 -9.88
C GLU A 4 26.02 0.79 -9.83
N ARG A 5 26.24 -0.51 -10.11
CA ARG A 5 25.21 -1.54 -9.97
C ARG A 5 24.64 -1.57 -8.56
N LEU A 6 25.51 -1.62 -7.54
CA LEU A 6 25.10 -1.64 -6.14
C LEU A 6 24.35 -0.38 -5.75
N GLN A 7 24.79 0.78 -6.23
CA GLN A 7 24.16 2.06 -5.94
C GLN A 7 22.75 2.16 -6.55
N GLN A 8 22.56 1.70 -7.80
CA GLN A 8 21.24 1.67 -8.43
C GLN A 8 20.30 0.67 -7.75
N GLN A 9 20.80 -0.50 -7.34
CA GLN A 9 20.01 -1.47 -6.58
C GLN A 9 19.59 -0.92 -5.21
N GLN A 10 20.50 -0.25 -4.48
CA GLN A 10 20.18 0.41 -3.22
C GLN A 10 19.12 1.50 -3.40
N GLN A 11 19.22 2.29 -4.47
CA GLN A 11 18.23 3.32 -4.77
C GLN A 11 16.85 2.72 -5.07
N LEU A 12 16.79 1.62 -5.82
CA LEU A 12 15.55 0.88 -6.05
C LEU A 12 14.92 0.37 -4.75
N TYR A 13 15.72 -0.24 -3.87
CA TYR A 13 15.21 -0.75 -2.58
C TYR A 13 14.79 0.38 -1.63
N ALA A 14 15.50 1.50 -1.63
CA ALA A 14 15.13 2.68 -0.85
C ALA A 14 13.78 3.25 -1.31
N LEU A 15 13.54 3.33 -2.63
CA LEU A 15 12.27 3.80 -3.17
C LEU A 15 11.10 2.86 -2.83
N VAL A 16 11.34 1.54 -2.85
CA VAL A 16 10.35 0.54 -2.41
C VAL A 16 10.06 0.65 -0.91
N GLN A 17 11.07 0.90 -0.08
CA GLN A 17 10.87 1.20 1.34
C GLN A 17 10.05 2.48 1.54
N GLU A 18 10.37 3.56 0.81
CA GLU A 18 9.63 4.81 0.91
C GLU A 18 8.15 4.66 0.47
N MET A 19 7.88 3.77 -0.50
CA MET A 19 6.51 3.39 -0.86
C MET A 19 5.77 2.67 0.27
N ASN A 20 6.46 1.77 1.00
CA ASN A 20 5.89 1.10 2.18
C ASN A 20 5.59 2.11 3.29
N ASP A 21 6.54 2.99 3.60
CA ASP A 21 6.36 4.03 4.63
C ASP A 21 5.24 5.01 4.28
N ALA A 22 5.12 5.39 3.00
CA ALA A 22 4.03 6.23 2.53
C ALA A 22 2.66 5.56 2.70
N LEU A 23 2.59 4.22 2.60
CA LEU A 23 1.37 3.46 2.87
C LEU A 23 1.04 3.41 4.35
N ASP A 24 2.02 3.13 5.19
CA ASP A 24 1.83 3.05 6.64
C ASP A 24 1.36 4.39 7.22
N ASN A 25 1.96 5.48 6.74
CA ASN A 25 1.65 6.85 7.13
C ASN A 25 0.42 7.46 6.42
N LYS A 26 -0.37 6.68 5.70
CA LYS A 26 -1.57 7.13 4.96
C LYS A 26 -1.32 8.25 3.94
N ARG A 27 -0.09 8.40 3.44
CA ARG A 27 0.32 9.42 2.46
C ARG A 27 0.00 8.98 1.03
N TRP A 28 -1.26 8.62 0.78
CA TRP A 28 -1.66 7.92 -0.44
C TRP A 28 -1.46 8.75 -1.71
N ARG A 29 -1.56 10.09 -1.62
CA ARG A 29 -1.31 11.00 -2.73
C ARG A 29 0.11 10.93 -3.29
N ARG A 30 1.09 10.48 -2.49
CA ARG A 30 2.50 10.40 -2.90
C ARG A 30 2.85 9.08 -3.59
N LEU A 31 1.99 8.06 -3.47
CA LEU A 31 2.25 6.71 -4.00
C LEU A 31 2.35 6.64 -5.53
N PRO A 32 1.51 7.33 -6.32
CA PRO A 32 1.64 7.31 -7.78
C PRO A 32 2.99 7.86 -8.26
N GLY A 33 3.47 8.95 -7.64
CA GLY A 33 4.76 9.56 -7.96
C GLY A 33 5.94 8.64 -7.60
N LEU A 34 5.90 8.02 -6.42
CA LEU A 34 6.92 7.04 -6.01
C LEU A 34 6.93 5.81 -6.94
N HIS A 35 5.75 5.32 -7.34
CA HIS A 35 5.65 4.22 -8.29
C HIS A 35 6.28 4.56 -9.66
N GLN A 36 5.98 5.76 -10.20
CA GLN A 36 6.61 6.21 -11.44
C GLN A 36 8.12 6.33 -11.32
N GLN A 37 8.62 6.79 -10.17
CA GLN A 37 10.06 6.90 -9.92
C GLN A 37 10.73 5.52 -9.85
N VAL A 38 10.12 4.55 -9.17
CA VAL A 38 10.58 3.15 -9.15
C VAL A 38 10.64 2.57 -10.56
N MET A 39 9.59 2.77 -11.37
CA MET A 39 9.55 2.25 -12.73
C MET A 39 10.60 2.89 -13.64
N ARG A 40 10.84 4.19 -13.50
CA ARG A 40 11.91 4.88 -14.25
C ARG A 40 13.29 4.31 -13.91
N VAL A 41 13.63 4.24 -12.63
CA VAL A 41 14.96 3.73 -12.19
C VAL A 41 15.13 2.25 -12.57
N PHE A 42 14.07 1.45 -12.50
CA PHE A 42 14.13 0.06 -12.94
C PHE A 42 14.36 -0.05 -14.45
N HIS A 43 13.72 0.81 -15.25
CA HIS A 43 13.92 0.81 -16.71
C HIS A 43 15.34 1.23 -17.08
N ASP A 44 15.88 2.26 -16.41
CA ASP A 44 17.26 2.70 -16.59
C ASP A 44 18.26 1.59 -16.20
N TYR A 45 18.01 0.90 -15.08
CA TYR A 45 18.79 -0.26 -14.66
C TYR A 45 18.70 -1.42 -15.67
N ALA A 46 17.51 -1.74 -16.18
CA ALA A 46 17.30 -2.83 -17.13
C ALA A 46 17.93 -2.55 -18.50
N ALA A 47 18.00 -1.29 -18.92
CA ALA A 47 18.69 -0.89 -20.14
C ALA A 47 20.22 -0.92 -20.00
N TRP A 48 20.73 -0.70 -18.79
CA TRP A 48 22.16 -0.70 -18.48
C TRP A 48 22.70 -2.11 -18.16
N GLU A 49 21.89 -2.96 -17.52
CA GLU A 49 22.30 -4.28 -17.06
C GLU A 49 22.35 -5.29 -18.22
N THR A 50 23.53 -5.87 -18.44
CA THR A 50 23.78 -6.88 -19.48
C THR A 50 23.69 -8.31 -18.95
N ASP A 51 23.76 -8.49 -17.63
CA ASP A 51 23.61 -9.79 -16.98
C ASP A 51 22.12 -10.13 -16.75
N ALA A 52 21.62 -11.08 -17.56
CA ALA A 52 20.25 -11.57 -17.46
C ALA A 52 19.92 -12.24 -16.11
N GLY A 53 20.91 -12.80 -15.41
CA GLY A 53 20.75 -13.37 -14.07
C GLY A 53 20.49 -12.31 -13.02
N ALA A 54 21.34 -11.28 -12.99
CA ALA A 54 21.18 -10.13 -12.11
C ALA A 54 19.86 -9.38 -12.37
N LEU A 55 19.47 -9.22 -13.64
CA LEU A 55 18.19 -8.60 -13.99
C LEU A 55 16.99 -9.42 -13.50
N ARG A 56 17.05 -10.76 -13.64
CA ARG A 56 15.99 -11.65 -13.16
C ARG A 56 15.84 -11.60 -11.64
N GLU A 57 16.95 -11.54 -10.91
CA GLU A 57 16.94 -11.44 -9.45
C GLU A 57 16.30 -10.14 -8.98
N VAL A 58 16.69 -9.00 -9.56
CA VAL A 58 16.11 -7.69 -9.23
C VAL A 58 14.62 -7.67 -9.55
N LYS A 59 14.21 -8.19 -10.71
CA LYS A 59 12.80 -8.29 -11.10
C LYS A 59 11.99 -9.15 -10.12
N SER A 60 12.54 -10.29 -9.68
CA SER A 60 11.89 -11.18 -8.71
C SER A 60 11.71 -10.49 -7.35
N LYS A 61 12.75 -9.81 -6.85
CA LYS A 61 12.68 -9.04 -5.59
C LYS A 61 11.67 -7.90 -5.66
N MET A 62 11.61 -7.18 -6.79
CA MET A 62 10.61 -6.14 -6.99
C MET A 62 9.19 -6.69 -7.05
N HIS A 63 8.99 -7.81 -7.74
CA HIS A 63 7.68 -8.47 -7.81
C HIS A 63 7.19 -8.85 -6.41
N ALA A 64 8.02 -9.53 -5.61
CA ALA A 64 7.67 -9.91 -4.24
C ALA A 64 7.35 -8.69 -3.36
N ALA A 65 8.11 -7.59 -3.51
CA ALA A 65 7.85 -6.36 -2.77
C ALA A 65 6.50 -5.71 -3.16
N PHE A 66 6.17 -5.68 -4.46
CA PHE A 66 4.88 -5.17 -4.93
C PHE A 66 3.71 -6.07 -4.52
N GLU A 67 3.90 -7.38 -4.53
CA GLU A 67 2.90 -8.34 -4.07
C GLU A 67 2.57 -8.12 -2.58
N ALA A 68 3.60 -8.00 -1.74
CA ALA A 68 3.43 -7.68 -0.31
C ALA A 68 2.71 -6.32 -0.11
N LEU A 69 3.04 -5.32 -0.93
CA LEU A 69 2.39 -4.02 -0.94
C LEU A 69 0.90 -4.10 -1.28
N ILE A 70 0.53 -4.90 -2.29
CA ILE A 70 -0.86 -5.09 -2.71
C ILE A 70 -1.64 -5.82 -1.63
N THR A 71 -1.12 -6.92 -1.10
CA THR A 71 -1.79 -7.69 -0.03
C THR A 71 -2.08 -6.82 1.19
N ARG A 72 -1.12 -6.01 1.63
CA ARG A 72 -1.31 -5.06 2.75
C ARG A 72 -2.38 -4.02 2.46
N ARG A 73 -2.46 -3.50 1.23
CA ARG A 73 -3.53 -2.57 0.84
C ARG A 73 -4.90 -3.22 0.86
N THR A 74 -5.01 -4.44 0.33
CA THR A 74 -6.27 -5.19 0.31
C THR A 74 -6.77 -5.45 1.73
N GLN A 75 -5.89 -5.96 2.60
CA GLN A 75 -6.24 -6.21 4.00
C GLN A 75 -6.67 -4.92 4.73
N ARG A 76 -5.99 -3.79 4.48
CA ARG A 76 -6.36 -2.51 5.10
C ARG A 76 -7.67 -1.94 4.56
N ALA A 77 -8.01 -2.21 3.30
CA ALA A 77 -9.30 -1.86 2.73
C ALA A 77 -10.43 -2.71 3.35
N GLU A 78 -10.19 -4.00 3.57
CA GLU A 78 -11.12 -4.90 4.27
C GLU A 78 -11.33 -4.47 5.73
N GLU A 79 -10.27 -4.13 6.46
CA GLU A 79 -10.36 -3.60 7.82
C GLU A 79 -11.15 -2.28 7.88
N LEU A 80 -10.94 -1.38 6.91
CA LEU A 80 -11.69 -0.13 6.83
C LEU A 80 -13.17 -0.40 6.57
N LYS A 81 -13.49 -1.32 5.66
CA LYS A 81 -14.86 -1.73 5.38
C LYS A 81 -15.52 -2.32 6.63
N ALA A 82 -14.86 -3.23 7.34
CA ALA A 82 -15.37 -3.80 8.58
C ALA A 82 -15.63 -2.74 9.66
N ARG A 83 -14.76 -1.71 9.76
CA ARG A 83 -14.98 -0.59 10.69
C ARG A 83 -16.16 0.29 10.27
N MET A 84 -16.36 0.51 8.97
CA MET A 84 -17.52 1.25 8.46
C MET A 84 -18.82 0.50 8.73
N ASP A 85 -18.85 -0.82 8.48
CA ASP A 85 -20.00 -1.67 8.74
C ASP A 85 -20.36 -1.69 10.24
N GLN A 86 -19.36 -1.81 11.12
CA GLN A 86 -19.56 -1.71 12.58
C GLN A 86 -20.08 -0.33 13.00
N HIS A 87 -19.56 0.75 12.41
CA HIS A 87 -20.02 2.10 12.72
C HIS A 87 -21.48 2.30 12.32
N GLN A 88 -21.87 1.80 11.15
CA GLN A 88 -23.25 1.84 10.67
C GLN A 88 -24.18 1.05 11.60
N GLN A 89 -23.82 -0.18 11.97
CA GLN A 89 -24.60 -0.99 12.91
C GLN A 89 -24.76 -0.30 14.27
N ASN A 90 -23.70 0.33 14.79
CA ASN A 90 -23.76 1.06 16.05
C ASN A 90 -24.67 2.30 15.98
N GLN A 91 -24.66 3.03 14.85
CA GLN A 91 -25.58 4.15 14.61
C GLN A 91 -27.03 3.67 14.51
N GLU A 92 -27.29 2.61 13.77
CA GLU A 92 -28.63 2.01 13.66
C GLU A 92 -29.16 1.52 15.02
N GLY A 93 -28.31 0.88 15.83
CA GLY A 93 -28.65 0.47 17.18
C GLY A 93 -29.00 1.66 18.09
N MET A 94 -28.20 2.73 18.07
CA MET A 94 -28.48 3.96 18.83
C MET A 94 -29.80 4.59 18.42
N LEU A 95 -30.09 4.65 17.11
CA LEU A 95 -31.37 5.16 16.59
C LEU A 95 -32.54 4.30 17.05
N ALA A 96 -32.42 2.97 17.01
CA ALA A 96 -33.45 2.05 17.48
C ALA A 96 -33.76 2.25 18.97
N TYR A 97 -32.74 2.35 19.83
CA TYR A 97 -32.94 2.64 21.25
C TYR A 97 -33.60 4.01 21.47
N SER A 98 -33.21 5.03 20.71
CA SER A 98 -33.82 6.36 20.82
C SER A 98 -35.29 6.38 20.38
N MET A 99 -35.66 5.63 19.33
CA MET A 99 -37.06 5.48 18.91
C MET A 99 -37.88 4.71 19.94
N VAL A 100 -37.34 3.63 20.53
CA VAL A 100 -38.04 2.86 21.58
C VAL A 100 -38.28 3.71 22.83
N ASN A 101 -37.32 4.52 23.25
CA ASN A 101 -37.52 5.47 24.35
C ASN A 101 -38.59 6.51 24.01
N LEU A 102 -38.59 7.06 22.79
CA LEU A 102 -39.60 8.04 22.36
C LEU A 102 -41.03 7.46 22.31
N ILE A 103 -41.16 6.18 21.99
CA ILE A 103 -42.44 5.46 21.98
C ILE A 103 -42.86 5.08 23.41
N SER A 104 -41.91 4.72 24.27
CA SER A 104 -42.17 4.35 25.68
C SER A 104 -42.51 5.56 26.56
N GLU A 105 -41.96 6.75 26.27
CA GLU A 105 -42.27 7.99 27.00
C GLU A 105 -43.64 8.60 26.62
N LYS A 106 -44.25 8.14 25.51
CA LYS A 106 -45.57 8.59 25.04
C LYS A 106 -46.73 7.65 25.39
N ALA A 107 -46.47 6.58 26.13
CA ALA A 107 -47.46 5.64 26.65
C ALA A 107 -47.68 5.88 28.15
#